data_AF-A0A524CVH5-F1
#
_entry.id   AF-A0A524CVH5-F1
#
_cell.length_a   1.000
_cell.length_b   1.000
_cell.length_c   1.000
_cell.angle_alpha   90.00
_cell.angle_beta   90.00
_cell.angle_gamma   90.00
#
_symmetry.space_group_name_H-M   'P 1'
#
loop_
_entity.id
_entity.type
_entity.pdbx_description
1 polymer ?
#
loop_
_entity_poly.entity_id
_entity_poly.type
_entity_poly.pdbx_seq_one_letter_code
_entity_poly.pdbx_strand_id
1 'polypeptide(L)'
;MINKELKKGHTLLVKGPTRINVVKGKVEILGKRISGKQNETITDLNKIEEDNVLIVPDAKQYPLYANDDVTLEIYTNNAEENLKEIDENSILDEWIDIKDSILSQLKKKKEEETLRIMVLGLSKGKTTLIKYLANNLINEGYKGAYLDSDLGQQIMYLPTTISIGKINDS
;
A
#
# COMPACT_ATOMS: atom_id res chain seq x y z
N MET A 1 17.35 -6.03 -14.64
CA MET A 1 16.58 -4.76 -14.68
C MET A 1 15.62 -4.87 -15.85
N ILE A 2 14.35 -4.51 -15.65
CA ILE A 2 13.28 -4.58 -16.65
C ILE A 2 12.53 -3.26 -16.60
N ASN A 3 12.30 -2.66 -17.76
CA ASN A 3 11.40 -1.53 -17.91
C ASN A 3 10.01 -2.04 -18.26
N LYS A 4 9.01 -1.64 -17.49
CA LYS A 4 7.63 -2.08 -17.68
C LYS A 4 6.69 -0.88 -17.69
N GLU A 5 5.88 -0.80 -18.73
CA GLU A 5 4.71 0.07 -18.78
C GLU A 5 3.52 -0.68 -18.16
N LEU A 6 2.77 0.00 -17.30
CA LEU A 6 1.55 -0.49 -16.69
C LEU A 6 0.44 0.52 -16.97
N LYS A 7 -0.63 0.08 -17.63
CA LYS A 7 -1.75 0.96 -17.99
C LYS A 7 -2.59 1.30 -16.77
N LYS A 8 -3.18 2.50 -16.78
CA LYS A 8 -4.19 2.87 -15.79
C LYS A 8 -5.27 1.80 -15.65
N GLY A 9 -5.62 1.46 -14.41
CA GLY A 9 -6.64 0.46 -14.08
C GLY A 9 -6.11 -0.98 -14.02
N HIS A 10 -4.85 -1.23 -14.38
CA HIS A 10 -4.24 -2.54 -14.26
C HIS A 10 -3.50 -2.68 -12.91
N THR A 11 -3.38 -3.92 -12.44
CA THR A 11 -2.57 -4.25 -11.25
C THR A 11 -1.39 -5.13 -11.65
N LEU A 12 -0.20 -4.77 -11.20
CA LEU A 12 0.97 -5.64 -11.24
C LEU A 12 1.14 -6.33 -9.89
N LEU A 13 0.92 -7.64 -9.84
CA LEU A 13 1.25 -8.48 -8.70
C LEU A 13 2.76 -8.75 -8.72
N VAL A 14 3.45 -8.32 -7.66
CA VAL A 14 4.90 -8.44 -7.56
C VAL A 14 5.27 -9.29 -6.35
N LYS A 15 5.98 -10.39 -6.59
CA LYS A 15 6.59 -11.21 -5.54
C LYS A 15 8.03 -10.75 -5.27
N GLY A 16 8.42 -10.83 -4.01
CA GLY A 16 9.79 -10.59 -3.61
C GLY A 16 10.69 -11.82 -3.74
N PRO A 17 12.02 -11.63 -3.71
CA PRO A 17 12.70 -10.35 -3.52
C PRO A 17 12.71 -9.50 -4.81
N THR A 18 12.12 -8.31 -4.75
CA THR A 18 12.02 -7.40 -5.90
C THR A 18 12.12 -5.94 -5.45
N ARG A 19 12.93 -5.15 -6.16
CA ARG A 19 12.95 -3.68 -6.04
C ARG A 19 12.27 -3.06 -7.26
N ILE A 20 11.46 -2.04 -7.04
CA ILE A 20 10.75 -1.31 -8.08
C ILE A 20 11.00 0.17 -7.87
N ASN A 21 11.42 0.88 -8.92
CA ASN A 21 11.39 2.34 -8.93
C ASN A 21 10.22 2.78 -9.82
N VAL A 22 9.39 3.70 -9.30
CA VAL A 22 8.34 4.35 -10.10
C VAL A 22 8.99 5.53 -10.81
N VAL A 23 9.20 5.42 -12.12
CA VAL A 23 9.87 6.47 -12.91
C VAL A 23 8.87 7.57 -13.28
N LYS A 24 7.66 7.18 -13.64
CA LYS A 24 6.59 8.07 -14.09
C LYS A 24 5.24 7.54 -13.64
N GLY A 25 4.36 8.47 -13.26
CA GLY A 25 2.98 8.13 -12.93
C GLY A 25 2.80 7.83 -11.45
N LYS A 26 1.67 7.21 -11.11
CA LYS A 26 1.27 6.93 -9.73
C LYS A 26 0.76 5.52 -9.58
N VAL A 27 1.28 4.83 -8.58
CA VAL A 27 0.80 3.52 -8.15
C VAL A 27 0.23 3.58 -6.75
N GLU A 28 -0.70 2.68 -6.47
CA GLU A 28 -1.26 2.45 -5.15
C GLU A 28 -1.02 1.00 -4.71
N ILE A 29 -0.58 0.83 -3.46
CA ILE A 29 -0.33 -0.46 -2.83
C ILE A 29 -1.10 -0.48 -1.53
N LEU A 30 -2.24 -1.17 -1.51
CA LEU A 30 -3.10 -1.25 -0.32
C LEU A 30 -3.36 0.15 0.28
N GLY A 31 -3.75 1.12 -0.54
CA GLY A 31 -4.00 2.50 -0.10
C GLY A 31 -2.76 3.40 0.00
N LYS A 32 -1.53 2.86 0.09
CA LYS A 32 -0.31 3.69 0.06
C LYS A 32 -0.03 4.14 -1.37
N ARG A 33 0.13 5.44 -1.58
CA ARG A 33 0.40 6.02 -2.89
C ARG A 33 1.91 6.27 -3.05
N ILE A 34 2.45 5.90 -4.21
CA ILE A 34 3.86 6.10 -4.60
C ILE A 34 3.85 6.76 -5.97
N SER A 35 4.63 7.84 -6.15
CA SER A 35 4.65 8.60 -7.40
C SER A 35 6.05 8.81 -7.93
N GLY A 36 6.22 8.63 -9.23
CA GLY A 36 7.45 8.97 -9.95
C GLY A 36 7.35 10.30 -10.67
N LYS A 37 8.42 11.10 -10.67
CA LYS A 37 8.53 12.34 -11.44
C LYS A 37 9.58 12.16 -12.54
N GLN A 38 9.16 12.37 -13.80
CA GLN A 38 9.94 12.13 -15.04
C GLN A 38 11.29 12.86 -15.18
N ASN A 39 11.65 13.80 -14.29
CA ASN A 39 12.75 14.74 -14.52
C ASN A 39 13.97 14.58 -13.61
N GLU A 40 14.07 13.50 -12.84
CA GLU A 40 15.29 13.22 -12.10
C GLU A 40 16.04 12.08 -12.78
N THR A 41 16.96 12.44 -13.68
CA THR A 41 17.97 11.50 -14.14
C THR A 41 18.73 11.01 -12.90
N ILE A 42 18.62 9.73 -12.59
CA ILE A 42 19.32 9.07 -11.48
C ILE A 42 20.82 9.00 -11.84
N THR A 43 21.51 10.13 -11.80
CA THR A 43 22.98 10.21 -11.86
C THR A 43 23.60 10.34 -10.49
N ASP A 44 22.80 10.69 -9.48
CA ASP A 44 23.22 10.79 -8.07
C ASP A 44 22.62 9.64 -7.25
N LEU A 45 23.46 8.70 -6.82
CA LEU A 45 23.08 7.65 -5.85
C LEU A 45 22.55 8.21 -4.52
N ASN A 46 22.77 9.51 -4.26
CA ASN A 46 22.31 10.24 -3.08
C ASN A 46 20.93 10.90 -3.25
N LYS A 47 20.31 10.84 -4.44
CA LYS A 47 18.97 11.37 -4.75
C LYS A 47 17.96 10.26 -5.09
N ILE A 48 18.17 9.05 -4.58
CA ILE A 48 17.07 8.10 -4.53
C ILE A 48 16.08 8.70 -3.53
N GLU A 49 15.07 9.44 -4.01
CA GLU A 49 13.91 9.79 -3.21
C GLU A 49 13.37 8.46 -2.65
N GLU A 50 13.52 8.21 -1.34
CA GLU A 50 13.00 6.98 -0.69
C GLU A 50 11.51 6.76 -1.01
N ASP A 51 10.82 7.85 -1.36
CA ASP A 51 9.40 7.95 -1.67
C ASP A 51 8.98 7.31 -3.00
N ASN A 52 9.89 7.06 -3.95
CA ASN A 52 9.56 6.47 -5.26
C ASN A 52 10.03 5.01 -5.43
N VAL A 53 10.70 4.46 -4.41
CA VAL A 53 11.21 3.09 -4.40
C VAL A 53 10.33 2.19 -3.55
N LEU A 54 9.96 1.03 -4.10
CA LEU A 54 9.34 -0.05 -3.37
C LEU A 54 10.29 -1.25 -3.27
N ILE A 55 10.46 -1.74 -2.05
CA ILE A 55 11.11 -3.03 -1.80
C ILE A 55 10.03 -4.05 -1.42
N VAL A 56 9.94 -5.12 -2.20
CA VAL A 56 9.13 -6.30 -1.89
C VAL A 56 10.06 -7.36 -1.30
N PRO A 57 10.00 -7.62 0.02
CA PRO A 57 10.85 -8.61 0.66
C PRO A 57 10.55 -10.03 0.19
N ASP A 58 11.49 -10.94 0.42
CA ASP A 58 11.29 -12.37 0.17
C ASP A 58 10.03 -12.92 0.87
N ALA A 59 9.38 -13.89 0.23
CA ALA A 59 8.11 -14.48 0.67
C ALA A 59 6.93 -13.50 0.85
N LYS A 60 7.01 -12.28 0.29
CA LYS A 60 5.89 -11.33 0.22
C LYS A 60 5.45 -11.12 -1.22
N GLN A 61 4.17 -10.76 -1.38
CA GLN A 61 3.60 -10.34 -2.65
C GLN A 61 2.79 -9.07 -2.44
N TYR A 62 3.05 -8.03 -3.23
CA TYR A 62 2.32 -6.76 -3.19
C TYR A 62 1.59 -6.49 -4.52
N PRO A 63 0.33 -6.04 -4.47
CA PRO A 63 -0.39 -5.57 -5.65
C PRO A 63 -0.09 -4.08 -5.89
N LEU A 64 0.51 -3.76 -7.03
CA LEU A 64 0.73 -2.38 -7.48
C LEU A 64 -0.38 -2.01 -8.47
N TYR A 65 -1.38 -1.27 -8.01
CA TYR A 65 -2.46 -0.78 -8.85
C TYR A 65 -2.07 0.55 -9.51
N ALA A 66 -2.30 0.67 -10.82
CA ALA A 66 -1.99 1.87 -11.59
C ALA A 66 -3.15 2.89 -11.57
N ASN A 67 -2.96 4.02 -10.88
CA ASN A 67 -3.93 5.11 -10.85
C ASN A 67 -3.88 5.97 -12.13
N ASP A 68 -2.70 6.03 -12.75
CA ASP A 68 -2.39 6.67 -14.03
C ASP A 68 -1.58 5.68 -14.90
N ASP A 69 -1.28 6.01 -16.16
CA ASP A 69 -0.29 5.23 -16.91
C ASP A 69 1.09 5.38 -16.26
N VAL A 70 1.76 4.25 -16.02
CA VAL A 70 2.96 4.16 -15.16
C VAL A 70 4.11 3.51 -15.89
N THR A 71 5.30 4.09 -15.71
CA THR A 71 6.58 3.48 -16.14
C THR A 71 7.35 3.03 -14.90
N LEU A 72 7.75 1.76 -14.87
CA LEU A 72 8.43 1.12 -13.75
C LEU A 72 9.80 0.58 -14.18
N GLU A 73 10.81 0.76 -13.32
CA GLU A 73 12.08 0.05 -13.39
C GLU A 73 12.09 -1.06 -12.33
N ILE A 74 12.17 -2.31 -12.76
CA ILE A 74 12.04 -3.49 -11.88
C ILE A 74 13.36 -4.27 -11.84
N TYR A 75 13.83 -4.54 -10.62
CA TYR A 75 15.01 -5.35 -10.32
C TYR A 75 14.55 -6.58 -9.55
N THR A 76 14.57 -7.72 -10.21
CA THR A 76 14.16 -9.01 -9.67
C THR A 76 15.03 -10.12 -10.24
N ASN A 77 15.13 -11.25 -9.53
CA ASN A 77 15.92 -12.40 -9.95
C ASN A 77 15.22 -13.25 -11.01
N ASN A 78 13.88 -13.31 -11.00
CA ASN A 78 13.08 -14.08 -11.94
C ASN A 78 11.78 -13.33 -12.28
N ALA A 79 11.75 -12.66 -13.44
CA ALA A 79 10.62 -11.81 -13.80
C ALA A 79 9.36 -12.58 -14.20
N GLU A 80 9.50 -13.73 -14.86
CA GLU A 80 8.37 -14.53 -15.31
C GLU A 80 7.56 -15.09 -14.13
N GLU A 81 8.25 -15.43 -13.04
CA GLU A 81 7.61 -15.96 -11.83
C GLU A 81 7.14 -14.85 -10.88
N ASN A 82 7.90 -13.76 -10.78
CA ASN A 82 7.66 -12.73 -9.78
C ASN A 82 6.68 -11.65 -10.23
N LEU A 83 6.43 -11.51 -11.53
CA LEU A 83 5.60 -10.45 -12.07
C LEU A 83 4.39 -11.05 -12.79
N LYS A 84 3.19 -10.70 -12.32
CA LYS A 84 1.94 -11.05 -13.00
C LYS A 84 1.06 -9.81 -13.12
N GLU A 85 0.67 -9.48 -14.33
CA GLU A 85 -0.28 -8.39 -14.59
C GLU A 85 -1.71 -8.93 -14.64
N ILE A 86 -2.65 -8.17 -14.09
CA ILE A 86 -4.08 -8.38 -14.20
C ILE A 86 -4.74 -7.04 -14.59
N ASP A 87 -5.81 -7.11 -15.36
CA ASP A 87 -6.57 -6.00 -15.94
C ASP A 87 -7.72 -5.55 -15.01
N GLU A 88 -7.48 -5.57 -13.71
CA GLU A 88 -8.45 -5.18 -12.68
C GLU A 88 -7.77 -4.64 -11.42
N ASN A 89 -8.56 -4.03 -10.53
CA ASN A 89 -8.10 -3.68 -9.19
C ASN A 89 -8.15 -4.93 -8.29
N SER A 90 -7.07 -5.20 -7.56
CA SER A 90 -7.03 -6.28 -6.56
C SER A 90 -7.84 -6.00 -5.28
N ILE A 91 -8.27 -4.75 -5.06
CA ILE A 91 -9.12 -4.35 -3.94
C ILE A 91 -10.58 -4.56 -4.33
N LEU A 92 -11.34 -5.25 -3.47
CA LEU A 92 -12.77 -5.49 -3.65
C LEU A 92 -13.58 -4.19 -3.54
N ASP A 93 -14.62 -4.04 -4.36
CA ASP A 93 -15.53 -2.88 -4.32
C ASP A 93 -16.14 -2.66 -2.93
N GLU A 94 -16.49 -3.75 -2.23
CA GLU A 94 -17.00 -3.70 -0.85
C GLU A 94 -16.02 -3.00 0.11
N TRP A 95 -14.72 -3.14 -0.09
CA TRP A 95 -13.71 -2.48 0.75
C TRP A 95 -13.62 -0.99 0.44
N ILE A 96 -13.84 -0.61 -0.82
CA ILE A 96 -13.93 0.78 -1.25
C ILE A 96 -15.16 1.43 -0.61
N ASP A 97 -16.31 0.75 -0.63
CA ASP A 97 -17.56 1.22 0.00
C ASP A 97 -17.39 1.39 1.52
N ILE A 98 -16.74 0.43 2.19
CA ILE A 98 -16.43 0.54 3.63
C ILE A 98 -15.56 1.77 3.91
N LYS A 99 -14.49 1.96 3.12
CA LYS A 99 -13.59 3.12 3.23
C LYS A 99 -14.37 4.44 3.03
N ASP A 100 -15.20 4.54 2.00
CA ASP A 100 -15.97 5.75 1.71
C ASP A 100 -17.03 6.05 2.79
N SER A 101 -17.68 5.02 3.33
CA SER A 101 -18.61 5.15 4.47
C SER A 101 -17.91 5.68 5.72
N ILE A 102 -16.73 5.14 6.05
CA ILE A 102 -15.92 5.60 7.18
C ILE A 102 -15.52 7.07 7.01
N LEU A 103 -15.02 7.45 5.82
CA LEU A 103 -14.64 8.83 5.52
C LEU A 103 -15.83 9.79 5.62
N SER A 104 -17.02 9.38 5.14
CA SER A 104 -18.25 10.16 5.26
C SER A 104 -18.65 10.39 6.72
N GLN A 105 -18.48 9.38 7.58
CA GLN A 105 -18.73 9.51 9.03
C GLN A 105 -17.72 10.46 9.69
N LEU A 106 -16.43 10.35 9.34
CA LEU A 106 -15.38 11.24 9.85
C LEU A 106 -15.62 12.70 9.49
N LYS A 107 -16.04 13.00 8.24
CA LYS A 107 -16.35 14.36 7.78
C LYS A 107 -17.50 15.02 8.55
N LYS A 108 -18.41 14.23 9.12
CA LYS A 108 -19.57 14.72 9.91
C LYS A 108 -19.25 14.90 11.39
N LYS A 109 -18.13 14.35 11.87
CA LYS A 109 -17.71 14.44 13.26
C LYS A 109 -17.06 15.79 13.54
N LYS A 110 -17.16 16.24 14.78
CA LYS A 110 -16.37 17.37 15.28
C LYS A 110 -14.91 16.96 15.37
N GLU A 111 -14.00 17.93 15.26
CA GLU A 111 -12.54 17.72 15.24
C GLU A 111 -12.01 16.93 16.46
N GLU A 112 -12.74 16.97 17.57
CA GLU A 112 -12.37 16.37 18.85
C GLU A 112 -12.87 14.91 19.01
N GLU A 113 -13.72 14.43 18.11
CA GLU A 113 -14.31 13.10 18.21
C GLU A 113 -13.47 12.03 17.51
N THR A 114 -12.95 11.07 18.27
CA THR A 114 -12.28 9.88 17.70
C THR A 114 -13.30 8.85 17.20
N LEU A 115 -13.12 8.39 15.96
CA LEU A 115 -13.81 7.20 15.44
C LEU A 115 -12.96 5.95 15.73
N ARG A 116 -13.55 4.95 16.40
CA ARG A 116 -12.90 3.66 16.65
C ARG A 116 -13.45 2.62 15.70
N ILE A 117 -12.56 1.93 15.00
CA ILE A 117 -12.91 0.93 13.99
C ILE A 117 -12.34 -0.41 14.46
N MET A 118 -13.17 -1.44 14.45
CA MET A 118 -12.76 -2.81 14.77
C MET A 118 -13.13 -3.70 13.59
N VAL A 119 -12.16 -4.45 13.08
CA VAL A 119 -12.36 -5.39 11.97
C VAL A 119 -12.39 -6.80 12.55
N LEU A 120 -13.54 -7.46 12.49
CA LEU A 120 -13.77 -8.81 13.00
C LEU A 120 -14.01 -9.79 11.85
N GLY A 121 -13.56 -11.03 12.00
CA GLY A 121 -13.81 -12.07 10.99
C GLY A 121 -12.98 -13.33 11.20
N LEU A 122 -13.48 -14.46 10.71
CA LEU A 122 -12.82 -15.77 10.82
C LEU A 122 -11.78 -16.01 9.70
N SER A 123 -11.86 -15.24 8.60
CA SER A 123 -11.09 -15.46 7.37
C SER A 123 -9.77 -14.69 7.31
N LYS A 124 -9.01 -14.98 6.24
CA LYS A 124 -7.80 -14.26 5.81
C LYS A 124 -8.20 -12.94 5.14
N GLY A 125 -7.48 -11.85 5.41
CA GLY A 125 -7.68 -10.55 4.75
C GLY A 125 -7.92 -9.36 5.68
N LYS A 126 -8.27 -9.60 6.96
CA LYS A 126 -8.48 -8.55 7.97
C LYS A 126 -7.31 -7.56 8.04
N THR A 127 -6.10 -8.09 8.14
CA THR A 127 -4.85 -7.31 8.19
C THR A 127 -4.65 -6.46 6.93
N THR A 128 -4.99 -7.00 5.76
CA THR A 128 -4.91 -6.28 4.49
C THR A 128 -5.92 -5.14 4.44
N LEU A 129 -7.17 -5.40 4.85
CA LEU A 129 -8.22 -4.39 4.93
C LEU A 129 -7.84 -3.28 5.91
N ILE A 130 -7.32 -3.63 7.09
CA ILE A 130 -6.85 -2.65 8.09
C ILE A 130 -5.75 -1.75 7.49
N LYS A 131 -4.76 -2.34 6.80
CA LYS A 131 -3.70 -1.55 6.13
C LYS A 131 -4.27 -0.65 5.05
N TYR A 132 -5.19 -1.17 4.23
CA TYR A 132 -5.90 -0.41 3.20
C TYR A 132 -6.64 0.79 3.78
N LEU A 133 -7.41 0.59 4.86
CA LEU A 133 -8.12 1.67 5.55
C LEU A 133 -7.16 2.68 6.15
N ALA A 134 -6.14 2.23 6.88
CA ALA A 134 -5.18 3.11 7.54
C ALA A 134 -4.49 4.05 6.55
N ASN A 135 -3.96 3.52 5.45
CA ASN A 135 -3.28 4.33 4.44
C ASN A 135 -4.24 5.33 3.77
N ASN A 136 -5.48 4.92 3.47
CA ASN A 136 -6.47 5.84 2.89
C ASN A 136 -6.90 6.95 3.86
N LEU A 137 -7.05 6.65 5.15
CA LEU A 137 -7.38 7.67 6.16
C LEU A 137 -6.26 8.72 6.29
N ILE A 138 -5.01 8.27 6.24
CA ILE A 138 -3.85 9.16 6.29
C ILE A 138 -3.75 10.03 5.04
N ASN A 139 -3.98 9.46 3.85
CA ASN A 139 -4.03 10.23 2.60
C ASN A 139 -5.08 11.35 2.64
N GLU A 140 -6.14 11.21 3.44
CA GLU A 140 -7.21 12.20 3.62
C GLU A 140 -6.91 13.18 4.79
N GLY A 141 -5.70 13.13 5.36
CA GLY A 141 -5.22 14.04 6.40
C GLY A 141 -5.61 13.64 7.83
N TYR A 142 -6.21 12.46 8.03
CA TYR A 142 -6.57 11.99 9.36
C TYR A 142 -5.37 11.37 10.09
N LYS A 143 -5.26 11.65 11.38
CA LYS A 143 -4.30 11.01 12.28
C LYS A 143 -4.94 9.78 12.91
N GLY A 144 -4.16 8.71 13.06
CA GLY A 144 -4.67 7.45 13.61
C GLY A 144 -3.63 6.69 14.43
N ALA A 145 -4.12 5.72 15.19
CA ALA A 145 -3.31 4.72 15.85
C ALA A 145 -3.82 3.34 15.45
N TYR A 146 -2.90 2.41 15.25
CA TYR A 146 -3.19 1.01 15.01
C TYR A 146 -3.04 0.21 16.31
N LEU A 147 -4.04 -0.61 16.63
CA LEU A 147 -4.01 -1.54 17.76
C LEU A 147 -4.00 -2.96 17.19
N ASP A 148 -2.88 -3.67 17.38
CA ASP A 148 -2.75 -5.08 17.04
C ASP A 148 -3.07 -5.92 18.27
N SER A 149 -4.15 -6.68 18.21
CA SER A 149 -4.59 -7.57 19.28
C SER A 149 -4.70 -9.03 18.84
N ASP A 150 -4.34 -9.36 17.59
CA ASP A 150 -4.35 -10.75 17.11
C ASP A 150 -3.03 -11.42 17.50
N LEU A 151 -3.04 -12.14 18.63
CA LEU A 151 -1.86 -12.82 19.17
C LEU A 151 -1.22 -13.82 18.18
N GLY A 152 -1.97 -14.27 17.16
CA GLY A 152 -1.54 -15.23 16.14
C GLY A 152 -1.08 -14.61 14.82
N GLN A 153 -1.28 -13.31 14.59
CA GLN A 153 -0.79 -12.61 13.39
C GLN A 153 0.11 -11.44 13.79
N GLN A 154 1.41 -11.58 13.53
CA GLN A 154 2.39 -10.53 13.81
C GLN A 154 2.26 -9.39 12.79
N ILE A 155 1.77 -8.22 13.21
CA ILE A 155 1.70 -7.04 12.33
C ILE A 155 2.69 -5.98 12.76
N MET A 156 2.87 -5.75 14.07
CA MET A 156 3.81 -4.74 14.59
C MET A 156 4.96 -5.28 15.43
N TYR A 157 4.77 -6.35 16.22
CA TYR A 157 5.76 -6.75 17.23
C TYR A 157 5.76 -8.26 17.50
N LEU A 158 6.53 -8.68 18.51
CA LEU A 158 6.65 -10.07 18.97
C LEU A 158 5.26 -10.72 19.17
N PRO A 159 5.10 -12.01 18.80
CA PRO A 159 3.85 -12.75 19.01
C PRO A 159 3.49 -12.75 20.50
N THR A 160 2.20 -12.91 20.82
CA THR A 160 1.66 -12.87 22.19
C THR A 160 1.63 -11.48 22.88
N THR A 161 1.81 -10.38 22.14
CA THR A 161 1.78 -9.01 22.68
C THR A 161 0.64 -8.19 22.07
N ILE A 162 -0.04 -7.36 22.87
CA ILE A 162 -0.92 -6.29 22.36
C ILE A 162 -0.06 -5.03 22.13
N SER A 163 -0.07 -4.50 20.91
CA SER A 163 0.77 -3.35 20.54
C SER A 163 -0.09 -2.20 20.02
N ILE A 164 0.23 -0.96 20.44
CA ILE A 164 -0.34 0.26 19.89
C ILE A 164 0.75 1.08 19.21
N GLY A 165 0.53 1.46 17.95
CA GLY A 165 1.45 2.28 17.17
C GLY A 165 0.72 3.50 16.61
N LYS A 166 1.33 4.68 16.72
CA LYS A 166 0.86 5.86 16.00
C LYS A 166 1.23 5.71 14.54
N ILE A 167 0.29 5.96 13.63
CA ILE A 167 0.56 5.95 12.20
C ILE A 167 0.91 7.39 11.78
N ASN A 168 2.07 7.57 11.14
CA ASN A 168 2.54 8.85 10.61
C ASN A 168 2.80 8.69 9.11
N ASP A 169 2.64 9.77 8.36
CA ASP A 169 3.26 9.86 7.03
C ASP A 169 4.78 9.88 7.21
N SER A 170 5.46 8.96 6.51
CA SER A 170 6.91 9.01 6.29
C SER A 170 7.11 9.58 4.91
#